data_AF-A0A969DRS2-F1
#
_entry.id   AF-A0A969DRS2-F1
#
_cell.length_a   1.000
_cell.length_b   1.000
_cell.length_c   1.000
_cell.angle_alpha   90.00
_cell.angle_beta   90.00
_cell.angle_gamma   90.00
#
_symmetry.space_group_name_H-M   'P 1'
#
loop_
_entity.id
_entity.type
_entity.pdbx_description
1 polymer ?
#
loop_
_entity_poly.entity_id
_entity_poly.type
_entity_poly.pdbx_seq_one_letter_code
_entity_poly.pdbx_strand_id
1 'polypeptide(L)'
;MNGFYKPREQDRDETGYIYLTTHNYKADNINEHRLALLDGKIHNIESIIKGDFPENMYPTVKCLQLKIGAQVMFIKNDPSGEGAFFNGKIGTIARLEDDEVYVKCENGYEIPVSTYTWENKRYTLNKNNNEIEETILGTFEQLPIKLAWAVTIHKSQGLTFEKAILDLEKTFAPGQLYVALSRLTSLNGLVLASPLPRHAPDIDQALVDFSMSFQHHTALKSGLDLHRKSYVLKFARAAYDFEPLVKELRYHLNSFNKEENRSIKQQYLSWTREFQQTILELKEIGQKFIAQAARIMQEHDYLNRLNERVTKANDYFIPKLIMQKSALHEHRANLKDKKKVKTYISELEQIDLLLFHYMKQMTKLKLFLQTAIENKDLTKAMLRQTDIFRQLQVEIKTEKKDKTPTAQISYELYKKNKTIEEIATERGLVPGTILGHLCQFVASGHIDSSELIDAKKLANILTVIDSGVTTMADIKAHLGDEYSYGDIKVALTHSESLKKGS
;
A
#
# COMPACT_ATOMS: atom_id res chain seq x y z
N MET A 1 -44.80 3.63 4.93
CA MET A 1 -43.74 3.05 5.79
C MET A 1 -44.09 2.99 7.28
N ASN A 2 -44.78 3.97 7.87
CA ASN A 2 -45.20 3.87 9.29
C ASN A 2 -46.16 2.71 9.61
N GLY A 3 -46.74 2.02 8.61
CA GLY A 3 -47.45 0.75 8.81
C GLY A 3 -46.55 -0.43 9.25
N PHE A 4 -45.22 -0.29 9.15
CA PHE A 4 -44.23 -1.26 9.68
C PHE A 4 -43.77 -0.92 11.11
N TYR A 5 -44.30 0.17 11.70
CA TYR A 5 -44.05 0.52 13.10
C TYR A 5 -44.79 -0.44 14.01
N LYS A 6 -44.05 -0.92 15.01
CA LYS A 6 -44.46 -2.07 15.79
C LYS A 6 -43.85 -1.90 17.20
N PRO A 7 -44.64 -1.52 18.25
CA PRO A 7 -44.14 -1.18 19.58
C PRO A 7 -43.29 -2.27 20.22
N ARG A 8 -42.37 -1.88 21.11
CA ARG A 8 -41.35 -2.76 21.73
C ARG A 8 -41.92 -3.85 22.67
N GLU A 9 -43.19 -3.72 23.07
CA GLU A 9 -43.86 -4.54 24.11
C GLU A 9 -44.65 -5.74 23.54
N GLN A 10 -44.54 -6.03 22.25
CA GLN A 10 -45.15 -7.24 21.68
C GLN A 10 -44.15 -8.39 21.72
N ASP A 11 -44.53 -9.52 22.33
CA ASP A 11 -43.80 -10.79 22.21
C ASP A 11 -43.66 -11.14 20.73
N ARG A 12 -42.46 -10.95 20.20
CA ARG A 12 -42.14 -11.25 18.81
C ARG A 12 -41.13 -12.36 18.75
N ASP A 13 -41.37 -13.28 17.84
CA ASP A 13 -40.33 -14.14 17.33
C ASP A 13 -39.37 -13.28 16.49
N GLU A 14 -38.32 -12.78 17.15
CA GLU A 14 -37.26 -11.96 16.54
C GLU A 14 -36.10 -12.82 16.02
N THR A 15 -36.31 -14.12 15.87
CA THR A 15 -35.29 -15.05 15.38
C THR A 15 -34.81 -14.63 13.99
N GLY A 16 -33.49 -14.41 13.87
CA GLY A 16 -32.85 -13.98 12.62
C GLY A 16 -32.98 -12.49 12.30
N TYR A 17 -33.62 -11.68 13.15
CA TYR A 17 -33.59 -10.22 13.00
C TYR A 17 -32.29 -9.64 13.55
N ILE A 18 -31.76 -8.65 12.85
CA ILE A 18 -30.69 -7.78 13.35
C ILE A 18 -31.24 -6.39 13.69
N TYR A 19 -30.90 -5.89 14.88
CA TYR A 19 -31.22 -4.53 15.29
C TYR A 19 -30.20 -3.56 14.72
N LEU A 20 -30.66 -2.60 13.92
CA LEU A 20 -29.83 -1.48 13.46
C LEU A 20 -30.06 -0.28 14.37
N THR A 21 -29.00 0.15 15.04
CA THR A 21 -29.03 1.23 16.02
C THR A 21 -28.15 2.42 15.59
N THR A 22 -28.40 3.59 16.16
CA THR A 22 -27.62 4.80 15.84
C THR A 22 -26.26 4.87 16.54
N HIS A 23 -26.07 4.18 17.68
CA HIS A 23 -24.88 4.32 18.54
C HIS A 23 -24.31 2.98 18.98
N ASN A 24 -22.99 2.86 19.11
CA ASN A 24 -22.31 1.60 19.46
C ASN A 24 -22.79 1.06 20.83
N TYR A 25 -22.86 1.91 21.85
CA TYR A 25 -23.28 1.49 23.20
C TYR A 25 -24.67 0.83 23.23
N LYS A 26 -25.61 1.26 22.37
CA LYS A 26 -26.95 0.63 22.27
C LYS A 26 -26.82 -0.78 21.71
N ALA A 27 -26.01 -0.96 20.66
CA ALA A 27 -25.78 -2.26 20.06
C ALA A 27 -25.06 -3.21 21.03
N ASP A 28 -24.03 -2.72 21.71
CA ASP A 28 -23.25 -3.49 22.68
C ASP A 28 -24.14 -3.97 23.84
N ASN A 29 -24.94 -3.07 24.43
CA ASN A 29 -25.91 -3.43 25.48
C ASN A 29 -26.92 -4.50 25.04
N ILE A 30 -27.45 -4.42 23.81
CA ILE A 30 -28.39 -5.43 23.30
C ILE A 30 -27.68 -6.78 23.15
N ASN A 31 -26.46 -6.78 22.58
CA ASN A 31 -25.68 -7.99 22.37
C ASN A 31 -25.31 -8.66 23.70
N GLU A 32 -24.82 -7.90 24.68
CA GLU A 32 -24.46 -8.39 26.01
C GLU A 32 -25.69 -8.95 26.75
N HIS A 33 -26.80 -8.21 26.73
CA HIS A 33 -28.04 -8.65 27.37
C HIS A 33 -28.58 -9.95 26.74
N ARG A 34 -28.60 -10.06 25.41
CA ARG A 34 -29.06 -11.26 24.71
C ARG A 34 -28.13 -12.45 24.96
N LEU A 35 -26.82 -12.24 25.00
CA LEU A 35 -25.86 -13.29 25.35
C LEU A 35 -26.05 -13.77 26.80
N ALA A 36 -26.34 -12.86 27.73
CA ALA A 36 -26.57 -13.19 29.13
C ALA A 36 -27.81 -14.08 29.32
N LEU A 37 -28.88 -13.85 28.55
CA LEU A 37 -30.13 -14.61 28.58
C LEU A 37 -30.02 -16.04 28.04
N LEU A 38 -28.98 -16.36 27.25
CA LEU A 38 -28.79 -17.72 26.76
C LEU A 38 -28.33 -18.65 27.88
N ASP A 39 -28.88 -19.87 27.92
CA ASP A 39 -28.39 -20.92 28.79
C ASP A 39 -26.98 -21.39 28.37
N GLY A 40 -26.28 -22.03 29.31
CA GLY A 40 -24.96 -22.61 29.06
C GLY A 40 -23.77 -21.72 29.46
N LYS A 41 -22.57 -22.29 29.34
CA LYS A 41 -21.31 -21.68 29.78
C LYS A 41 -20.81 -20.68 28.73
N ILE A 42 -20.29 -19.55 29.18
CA ILE A 42 -19.58 -18.60 28.31
C ILE A 42 -18.21 -19.18 27.94
N HIS A 43 -17.93 -19.21 26.65
CA HIS A 43 -16.60 -19.49 26.10
C HIS A 43 -15.94 -18.16 25.72
N ASN A 44 -14.75 -17.92 26.26
CA ASN A 44 -13.94 -16.73 25.99
C ASN A 44 -12.83 -17.11 25.02
N ILE A 45 -12.74 -16.39 23.91
CA ILE A 45 -11.73 -16.60 22.87
C ILE A 45 -10.90 -15.33 22.78
N GLU A 46 -9.66 -15.39 23.26
CA GLU A 46 -8.72 -14.26 23.23
C GLU A 46 -8.05 -14.12 21.87
N SER A 47 -7.86 -12.88 21.41
CA SER A 47 -7.14 -12.60 20.18
C SER A 47 -5.62 -12.69 20.37
N ILE A 48 -4.91 -13.06 19.31
CA ILE A 48 -3.44 -13.05 19.27
C ILE A 48 -2.99 -11.80 18.53
N ILE A 49 -2.28 -10.91 19.22
CA ILE A 49 -1.79 -9.64 18.67
C ILE A 49 -0.26 -9.66 18.67
N LYS A 50 0.35 -9.38 17.51
CA LYS A 50 1.81 -9.33 17.33
C LYS A 50 2.21 -8.03 16.64
N GLY A 51 3.34 -7.44 17.01
CA GLY A 51 3.84 -6.20 16.42
C GLY A 51 2.98 -4.98 16.73
N ASP A 52 3.03 -3.97 15.86
CA ASP A 52 2.29 -2.71 16.00
C ASP A 52 0.88 -2.82 15.37
N PHE A 53 -0.11 -3.07 16.24
CA PHE A 53 -1.53 -3.07 15.89
C PHE A 53 -2.33 -2.26 16.93
N PRO A 54 -2.65 -0.99 16.65
CA PRO A 54 -3.38 -0.11 17.56
C PRO A 54 -4.80 -0.60 17.92
N GLU A 55 -5.24 -0.42 19.17
CA GLU A 55 -6.54 -0.91 19.66
C GLU A 55 -7.74 -0.33 18.90
N ASN A 56 -7.67 0.95 18.52
CA ASN A 56 -8.71 1.61 17.73
C ASN A 56 -8.87 1.04 16.31
N MET A 57 -7.91 0.23 15.85
CA MET A 57 -7.95 -0.46 14.56
C MET A 57 -8.45 -1.90 14.67
N TYR A 58 -8.73 -2.41 15.87
CA TYR A 58 -9.16 -3.79 16.03
C TYR A 58 -10.43 -4.08 15.21
N PRO A 59 -10.41 -5.14 14.37
CA PRO A 59 -11.53 -5.46 13.50
C PRO A 59 -12.71 -6.04 14.28
N THR A 60 -12.44 -6.63 15.45
CA THR A 60 -13.42 -7.19 16.39
C THR A 60 -12.91 -7.04 17.82
N VAL A 61 -13.69 -7.48 18.80
CA VAL A 61 -13.33 -7.45 20.20
C VAL A 61 -12.10 -8.31 20.49
N LYS A 62 -11.28 -7.87 21.45
CA LYS A 62 -10.07 -8.60 21.88
C LYS A 62 -10.43 -9.97 22.47
N CYS A 63 -11.37 -9.99 23.41
CA CYS A 63 -11.94 -11.20 23.98
C CYS A 63 -13.35 -11.41 23.42
N LEU A 64 -13.52 -12.43 22.57
CA LEU A 64 -14.82 -12.78 22.01
C LEU A 64 -15.55 -13.75 22.94
N GLN A 65 -16.70 -13.33 23.45
CA GLN A 65 -17.54 -14.13 24.34
C GLN A 65 -18.67 -14.80 23.55
N LEU A 66 -18.77 -16.12 23.63
CA LEU A 66 -19.76 -16.91 22.91
C LEU A 66 -20.48 -17.91 23.83
N LYS A 67 -21.73 -18.23 23.47
CA LYS A 67 -22.52 -19.35 23.99
C LYS A 67 -23.14 -20.09 22.82
N ILE A 68 -23.45 -21.37 22.98
CA ILE A 68 -24.31 -22.09 22.03
C ILE A 68 -25.65 -21.35 21.95
N GLY A 69 -26.15 -21.12 20.73
CA GLY A 69 -27.33 -20.31 20.48
C GLY A 69 -27.06 -18.82 20.28
N ALA A 70 -25.81 -18.34 20.39
CA ALA A 70 -25.50 -16.94 20.15
C ALA A 70 -25.64 -16.56 18.67
N GLN A 71 -26.33 -15.44 18.40
CA GLN A 71 -26.43 -14.89 17.04
C GLN A 71 -25.14 -14.13 16.71
N VAL A 72 -24.48 -14.56 15.64
CA VAL A 72 -23.21 -13.99 15.18
C VAL A 72 -23.31 -13.58 13.71
N MET A 73 -22.43 -12.66 13.32
CA MET A 73 -22.27 -12.22 11.95
C MET A 73 -20.81 -12.33 11.53
N PHE A 74 -20.59 -12.85 10.34
CA PHE A 74 -19.27 -12.91 9.71
C PHE A 74 -18.79 -11.50 9.34
N ILE A 75 -17.53 -11.19 9.65
CA ILE A 75 -16.90 -9.88 9.37
C ILE A 75 -15.84 -9.94 8.25
N LYS A 76 -15.71 -11.10 7.62
CA LYS A 76 -14.86 -11.35 6.45
C LYS A 76 -15.59 -12.25 5.45
N ASN A 77 -15.12 -12.20 4.20
CA ASN A 77 -15.46 -13.22 3.23
C ASN A 77 -14.62 -14.46 3.50
N ASP A 78 -15.17 -15.62 3.16
CA ASP A 78 -14.50 -16.89 3.29
C ASP A 78 -13.11 -16.87 2.62
N PRO A 79 -12.02 -17.05 3.40
CA PRO A 79 -10.67 -17.01 2.88
C PRO A 79 -10.28 -18.25 2.06
N SER A 80 -11.03 -19.36 2.17
CA SER A 80 -10.76 -20.60 1.43
C SER A 80 -11.02 -20.47 -0.07
N GLY A 81 -11.87 -19.51 -0.47
CA GLY A 81 -12.34 -19.34 -1.84
C GLY A 81 -13.56 -20.19 -2.21
N GLU A 82 -14.04 -21.07 -1.31
CA GLU A 82 -15.25 -21.87 -1.51
C GLU A 82 -16.54 -21.04 -1.38
N GLY A 83 -16.46 -19.88 -0.73
CA GLY A 83 -17.58 -18.94 -0.61
C GLY A 83 -18.65 -19.41 0.38
N ALA A 84 -18.29 -20.22 1.38
CA ALA A 84 -19.20 -20.75 2.39
C ALA A 84 -19.94 -19.62 3.16
N PHE A 85 -19.23 -18.51 3.39
CA PHE A 85 -19.77 -17.31 4.02
C PHE A 85 -19.20 -16.02 3.39
N PHE A 86 -19.92 -14.92 3.61
CA PHE A 86 -19.56 -13.59 3.17
C PHE A 86 -19.71 -12.59 4.32
N ASN A 87 -19.02 -11.46 4.25
CA ASN A 87 -19.11 -10.39 5.23
C ASN A 87 -20.56 -9.89 5.35
N GLY A 88 -21.13 -9.95 6.54
CA GLY A 88 -22.53 -9.61 6.82
C GLY A 88 -23.47 -10.80 6.94
N LYS A 89 -23.06 -12.00 6.57
CA LYS A 89 -23.87 -13.22 6.73
C LYS A 89 -24.11 -13.48 8.22
N ILE A 90 -25.36 -13.74 8.59
CA ILE A 90 -25.77 -14.02 9.98
C ILE A 90 -25.92 -15.54 10.16
N GLY A 91 -25.58 -16.02 11.34
CA GLY A 91 -25.82 -17.38 11.78
C GLY A 91 -25.90 -17.48 13.30
N THR A 92 -26.11 -18.69 13.78
CA THR A 92 -26.20 -19.00 15.21
C THR A 92 -25.11 -20.00 15.58
N ILE A 93 -24.44 -19.82 16.72
CA ILE A 93 -23.46 -20.80 17.22
C ILE A 93 -24.16 -22.14 17.47
N ALA A 94 -23.77 -23.17 16.75
CA ALA A 94 -24.31 -24.53 16.88
C ALA A 94 -23.50 -25.36 17.88
N ARG A 95 -22.16 -25.32 17.73
CA ARG A 95 -21.22 -26.06 18.57
C ARG A 95 -19.97 -25.23 18.82
N LEU A 96 -19.41 -25.41 20.01
CA LEU A 96 -18.14 -24.83 20.45
C LEU A 96 -17.24 -25.99 20.87
N GLU A 97 -16.19 -26.24 20.09
CA GLU A 97 -15.17 -27.25 20.35
C GLU A 97 -13.86 -26.55 20.71
N ASP A 98 -12.86 -27.29 21.20
CA ASP A 98 -11.63 -26.69 21.75
C ASP A 98 -10.85 -25.86 20.71
N ASP A 99 -10.87 -26.27 19.43
CA ASP A 99 -10.14 -25.62 18.34
C ASP A 99 -11.05 -25.05 17.23
N GLU A 100 -12.37 -25.32 17.24
CA GLU A 100 -13.27 -24.94 16.15
C GLU A 100 -14.65 -24.45 16.65
N VAL A 101 -15.15 -23.40 15.98
CA VAL A 101 -16.50 -22.86 16.22
C VAL A 101 -17.38 -23.15 15.02
N TYR A 102 -18.55 -23.76 15.26
CA TYR A 102 -19.50 -24.09 14.20
C TYR A 102 -20.67 -23.12 14.20
N VAL A 103 -20.89 -22.44 13.08
CA VAL A 103 -21.99 -21.48 12.89
C VAL A 103 -23.04 -22.08 11.95
N LYS A 104 -24.26 -22.26 12.46
CA LYS A 104 -25.42 -22.68 11.66
C LYS A 104 -26.06 -21.48 10.98
N CYS A 105 -26.15 -21.52 9.65
CA CYS A 105 -26.82 -20.49 8.86
C CYS A 105 -28.30 -20.85 8.61
N GLU A 106 -29.08 -19.90 8.09
CA GLU A 106 -30.52 -20.08 7.81
C GLU A 106 -30.82 -21.26 6.86
N ASN A 107 -29.89 -21.58 5.97
CA ASN A 107 -29.99 -22.73 5.06
C ASN A 107 -29.79 -24.10 5.77
N GLY A 108 -29.58 -24.10 7.09
CA GLY A 108 -29.42 -25.29 7.91
C GLY A 108 -28.00 -25.87 7.94
N TYR A 109 -27.08 -25.36 7.12
CA TYR A 109 -25.69 -25.83 7.08
C TYR A 109 -24.87 -25.24 8.23
N GLU A 110 -24.02 -26.08 8.82
CA GLU A 110 -23.03 -25.68 9.81
C GLU A 110 -21.70 -25.39 9.11
N ILE A 111 -21.17 -24.18 9.34
CA ILE A 111 -19.92 -23.71 8.78
C ILE A 111 -18.86 -23.77 9.89
N PRO A 112 -17.75 -24.51 9.72
CA PRO A 112 -16.62 -24.43 10.62
C PRO A 112 -15.92 -23.07 10.43
N VAL A 113 -15.63 -22.39 11.53
CA VAL A 113 -15.02 -21.06 11.55
C VAL A 113 -13.67 -21.15 12.23
N SER A 114 -12.62 -20.99 11.43
CA SER A 114 -11.23 -20.90 11.89
C SER A 114 -10.81 -19.45 12.12
N THR A 115 -9.70 -19.24 12.84
CA THR A 115 -9.13 -17.91 13.04
C THR A 115 -8.71 -17.28 11.71
N TYR A 116 -8.76 -15.95 11.67
CA TYR A 116 -8.31 -15.15 10.55
C TYR A 116 -7.31 -14.11 11.05
N THR A 117 -6.27 -13.84 10.26
CA THR A 117 -5.23 -12.87 10.59
C THR A 117 -5.40 -11.59 9.77
N TRP A 118 -5.67 -10.48 10.46
CA TRP A 118 -5.65 -9.13 9.90
C TRP A 118 -4.26 -8.53 10.01
N GLU A 119 -3.83 -7.85 8.96
CA GLU A 119 -2.50 -7.22 8.87
C GLU A 119 -2.63 -5.69 8.93
N ASN A 120 -1.87 -5.06 9.81
CA ASN A 120 -1.64 -3.61 9.78
C ASN A 120 -0.47 -3.33 8.82
N LYS A 121 -0.74 -2.66 7.70
CA LYS A 121 0.23 -2.41 6.64
C LYS A 121 0.60 -0.94 6.52
N ARG A 122 1.90 -0.67 6.38
CA ARG A 122 2.42 0.63 5.95
C ARG A 122 2.77 0.57 4.47
N TYR A 123 2.21 1.52 3.73
CA TYR A 123 2.54 1.71 2.32
C TYR A 123 3.60 2.79 2.19
N THR A 124 4.72 2.46 1.56
CA THR A 124 5.80 3.41 1.26
C THR A 124 6.06 3.44 -0.23
N LEU A 125 6.11 4.62 -0.83
CA LEU A 125 6.49 4.76 -2.23
C LEU A 125 7.99 4.52 -2.34
N ASN A 126 8.38 3.45 -3.03
CA ASN A 126 9.77 3.23 -3.38
C ASN A 126 10.16 4.24 -4.47
N LYS A 127 11.02 5.19 -4.07
CA LYS A 127 11.46 6.31 -4.90
C LYS A 127 12.29 5.87 -6.12
N ASN A 128 12.74 4.63 -6.17
CA ASN A 128 13.57 4.11 -7.25
C ASN A 128 12.73 3.52 -8.39
N ASN A 129 11.61 2.87 -8.09
CA ASN A 129 10.75 2.22 -9.11
C ASN A 129 9.33 2.80 -9.20
N ASN A 130 9.00 3.81 -8.37
CA ASN A 130 7.66 4.37 -8.23
C ASN A 130 6.58 3.32 -7.91
N GLU A 131 6.96 2.20 -7.32
CA GLU A 131 6.04 1.18 -6.84
C GLU A 131 5.73 1.39 -5.36
N ILE A 132 4.53 1.01 -4.96
CA ILE A 132 4.11 1.04 -3.57
C ILE A 132 4.63 -0.25 -2.92
N GLU A 133 5.53 -0.12 -1.95
CA GLU A 133 5.98 -1.21 -1.10
C GLU A 133 5.09 -1.33 0.13
N GLU A 134 4.71 -2.57 0.47
CA GLU A 134 3.93 -2.91 1.66
C GLU A 134 4.85 -3.47 2.74
N THR A 135 4.79 -2.91 3.95
CA THR A 135 5.44 -3.48 5.14
C THR A 135 4.39 -3.80 6.19
N ILE A 136 4.37 -5.04 6.70
CA ILE A 136 3.48 -5.46 7.79
C ILE A 136 4.10 -4.94 9.10
N LEU A 137 3.36 -4.08 9.80
CA LEU A 137 3.75 -3.51 11.09
C LEU A 137 3.33 -4.40 12.26
N GLY A 138 2.19 -5.07 12.12
CA GLY A 138 1.62 -5.94 13.13
C GLY A 138 0.45 -6.78 12.60
N THR A 139 0.03 -7.76 13.38
CA THR A 139 -1.05 -8.68 13.05
C THR A 139 -2.02 -8.83 14.22
N PHE A 140 -3.30 -8.91 13.92
CA PHE A 140 -4.37 -9.26 14.86
C PHE A 140 -5.01 -10.56 14.37
N GLU A 141 -5.09 -11.59 15.20
CA GLU A 141 -5.65 -12.89 14.84
C GLU A 141 -6.81 -13.24 15.79
N GLN A 142 -7.97 -13.57 15.23
CA GLN A 142 -9.21 -13.89 15.94
C GLN A 142 -10.21 -14.57 14.99
N LEU A 143 -11.28 -15.17 15.49
CA LEU A 143 -12.38 -15.63 14.65
C LEU A 143 -13.02 -14.46 13.88
N PRO A 144 -13.31 -14.61 12.56
CA PRO A 144 -13.92 -13.58 11.73
C PRO A 144 -15.44 -13.47 11.95
N ILE A 145 -15.87 -13.46 13.21
CA ILE A 145 -17.28 -13.31 13.63
C ILE A 145 -17.40 -12.32 14.80
N LYS A 146 -18.60 -11.77 14.97
CA LYS A 146 -18.98 -10.95 16.13
C LYS A 146 -20.44 -11.19 16.51
N LEU A 147 -20.82 -10.89 17.75
CA LEU A 147 -22.23 -10.88 18.17
C LEU A 147 -23.04 -9.92 17.29
N ALA A 148 -24.24 -10.34 16.92
CA ALA A 148 -25.01 -9.68 15.86
C ALA A 148 -26.52 -9.68 16.11
N TRP A 149 -26.97 -9.66 17.37
CA TRP A 149 -28.35 -9.24 17.64
C TRP A 149 -28.55 -7.77 17.32
N ALA A 150 -27.51 -6.95 17.51
CA ALA A 150 -27.51 -5.55 17.14
C ALA A 150 -26.18 -5.10 16.52
N VAL A 151 -26.26 -4.15 15.57
CA VAL A 151 -25.13 -3.45 14.98
C VAL A 151 -25.51 -1.98 14.75
N THR A 152 -24.52 -1.10 14.62
CA THR A 152 -24.79 0.29 14.26
C THR A 152 -25.05 0.45 12.76
N ILE A 153 -25.86 1.45 12.39
CA ILE A 153 -26.11 1.80 10.99
C ILE A 153 -24.78 2.04 10.25
N HIS A 154 -23.82 2.71 10.88
CA HIS A 154 -22.48 2.91 10.32
C HIS A 154 -21.72 1.59 10.07
N LYS A 155 -21.70 0.68 11.04
CA LYS A 155 -21.04 -0.64 10.90
C LYS A 155 -21.80 -1.59 9.96
N SER A 156 -23.01 -1.23 9.54
CA SER A 156 -23.80 -1.96 8.54
C SER A 156 -23.60 -1.48 7.10
N GLN A 157 -22.84 -0.40 6.87
CA GLN A 157 -22.61 0.14 5.54
C GLN A 157 -21.98 -0.91 4.62
N GLY A 158 -22.58 -1.11 3.44
CA GLY A 158 -22.15 -2.13 2.48
C GLY A 158 -22.63 -3.56 2.80
N LEU A 159 -23.33 -3.77 3.92
CA LEU A 159 -23.95 -5.05 4.26
C LEU A 159 -25.41 -5.10 3.78
N THR A 160 -25.92 -6.31 3.58
CA THR A 160 -27.31 -6.55 3.16
C THR A 160 -27.93 -7.58 4.10
N PHE A 161 -29.16 -7.33 4.54
CA PHE A 161 -29.91 -8.18 5.47
C PHE A 161 -31.28 -8.54 4.90
N GLU A 162 -31.75 -9.74 5.22
CA GLU A 162 -33.11 -10.17 4.88
C GLU A 162 -34.14 -9.60 5.87
N LYS A 163 -33.80 -9.55 7.15
CA LYS A 163 -34.67 -9.12 8.25
C LYS A 163 -33.94 -8.18 9.19
N ALA A 164 -34.50 -6.99 9.42
CA ALA A 164 -33.89 -6.01 10.32
C ALA A 164 -34.94 -5.19 11.09
N ILE A 165 -34.61 -4.88 12.34
CA ILE A 165 -35.36 -3.98 13.21
C ILE A 165 -34.61 -2.66 13.25
N LEU A 166 -35.22 -1.58 12.77
CA LEU A 166 -34.59 -0.26 12.72
C LEU A 166 -35.02 0.58 13.92
N ASP A 167 -34.06 0.94 14.78
CA ASP A 167 -34.20 1.99 15.79
C ASP A 167 -33.64 3.29 15.21
N LEU A 168 -34.56 4.14 14.72
CA LEU A 168 -34.25 5.41 14.06
C LEU A 168 -34.53 6.59 15.00
N GLU A 169 -34.66 6.33 16.30
CA GLU A 169 -34.82 7.36 17.29
C GLU A 169 -33.57 8.27 17.29
N LYS A 170 -33.78 9.57 17.06
CA LYS A 170 -32.74 10.59 16.96
C LYS A 170 -31.72 10.38 15.82
N THR A 171 -32.16 10.00 14.60
CA THR A 171 -31.27 10.08 13.42
C THR A 171 -30.82 11.53 13.18
N PHE A 172 -29.53 11.82 13.42
CA PHE A 172 -28.99 13.19 13.43
C PHE A 172 -28.32 13.61 12.11
N ALA A 173 -27.98 12.66 11.22
CA ALA A 173 -27.21 12.96 10.00
C ALA A 173 -28.01 12.73 8.71
N PRO A 174 -27.93 13.65 7.73
CA PRO A 174 -28.42 13.45 6.36
C PRO A 174 -28.02 12.08 5.79
N GLY A 175 -28.98 11.37 5.18
CA GLY A 175 -28.73 10.09 4.51
C GLY A 175 -28.66 8.84 5.41
N GLN A 176 -28.54 8.94 6.74
CA GLN A 176 -28.54 7.76 7.62
C GLN A 176 -29.83 6.94 7.52
N LEU A 177 -30.99 7.60 7.35
CA LEU A 177 -32.27 6.95 7.13
C LEU A 177 -32.27 6.12 5.84
N TYR A 178 -31.75 6.68 4.75
CA TYR A 178 -31.60 5.99 3.47
C TYR A 178 -30.63 4.81 3.59
N VAL A 179 -29.50 5.00 4.27
CA VAL A 179 -28.52 3.93 4.51
C VAL A 179 -29.16 2.77 5.27
N ALA A 180 -29.89 3.04 6.36
CA ALA A 180 -30.55 2.01 7.16
C ALA A 180 -31.60 1.22 6.35
N LEU A 181 -32.48 1.92 5.62
CA LEU A 181 -33.51 1.29 4.80
C LEU A 181 -32.91 0.50 3.62
N SER A 182 -31.85 1.00 2.99
CA SER A 182 -31.16 0.31 1.89
C SER A 182 -30.35 -0.91 2.32
N ARG A 183 -30.26 -1.21 3.63
CA ARG A 183 -29.64 -2.46 4.09
C ARG A 183 -30.56 -3.66 3.89
N LEU A 184 -31.87 -3.47 3.74
CA LEU A 184 -32.79 -4.58 3.53
C LEU A 184 -32.95 -4.93 2.05
N THR A 185 -33.04 -6.23 1.75
CA THR A 185 -33.38 -6.76 0.41
C THR A 185 -34.82 -6.45 0.02
N SER A 186 -35.73 -6.38 0.99
CA SER A 186 -37.16 -6.16 0.78
C SER A 186 -37.83 -5.49 1.99
N LEU A 187 -39.03 -4.92 1.76
CA LEU A 187 -39.84 -4.37 2.85
C LEU A 187 -40.47 -5.45 3.75
N ASN A 188 -40.52 -6.71 3.32
CA ASN A 188 -41.17 -7.78 4.09
C ASN A 188 -40.44 -8.12 5.38
N GLY A 189 -39.12 -7.94 5.43
CA GLY A 189 -38.29 -8.14 6.61
C GLY A 189 -38.06 -6.86 7.44
N LEU A 190 -38.73 -5.76 7.11
CA LEU A 190 -38.58 -4.48 7.81
C LEU A 190 -39.51 -4.40 9.02
N VAL A 191 -38.92 -4.10 10.19
CA VAL A 191 -39.65 -3.67 11.38
C VAL A 191 -39.08 -2.35 11.86
N LEU A 192 -39.95 -1.39 12.18
CA LEU A 192 -39.55 -0.11 12.75
C LEU A 192 -39.81 -0.11 14.25
N ALA A 193 -38.75 0.05 15.06
CA ALA A 193 -38.85 0.17 16.52
C ALA A 193 -39.31 1.57 16.95
N SER A 194 -39.19 2.57 16.07
CA SER A 194 -39.67 3.94 16.24
C SER A 194 -40.38 4.42 14.96
N PRO A 195 -41.39 5.30 15.04
CA PRO A 195 -42.00 5.87 13.84
C PRO A 195 -40.96 6.68 13.03
N LEU A 196 -41.14 6.72 11.71
CA LEU A 196 -40.33 7.59 10.86
C LEU A 196 -40.67 9.07 11.13
N PRO A 197 -39.68 9.97 11.07
CA PRO A 197 -39.93 11.40 11.15
C PRO A 197 -40.91 11.84 10.04
N ARG A 198 -41.80 12.79 10.36
CA ARG A 198 -42.82 13.28 9.41
C ARG A 198 -42.22 14.07 8.24
N HIS A 199 -41.03 14.62 8.43
CA HIS A 199 -40.26 15.31 7.41
C HIS A 199 -39.03 14.46 7.07
N ALA A 200 -38.76 14.29 5.77
CA ALA A 200 -37.52 13.68 5.33
C ALA A 200 -36.34 14.54 5.79
N PRO A 201 -35.21 13.94 6.23
CA PRO A 201 -34.01 14.70 6.51
C PRO A 201 -33.56 15.47 5.26
N ASP A 202 -33.04 16.69 5.46
CA ASP A 202 -32.48 17.47 4.37
C ASP A 202 -31.39 16.67 3.65
N ILE A 203 -31.44 16.67 2.32
CA ILE A 203 -30.42 16.06 1.46
C ILE A 203 -29.42 17.16 1.10
N ASP A 204 -28.13 16.84 1.11
CA ASP A 204 -27.09 17.77 0.67
C ASP A 204 -27.32 18.20 -0.78
N GLN A 205 -27.49 19.51 -1.01
CA GLN A 205 -27.72 20.08 -2.33
C GLN A 205 -26.59 19.74 -3.31
N ALA A 206 -25.34 19.60 -2.84
CA ALA A 206 -24.21 19.20 -3.69
C ALA A 206 -24.40 17.80 -4.28
N LEU A 207 -25.03 16.87 -3.55
CA LEU A 207 -25.37 15.53 -4.06
C LEU A 207 -26.48 15.58 -5.10
N VAL A 208 -27.46 16.47 -4.91
CA VAL A 208 -28.54 16.69 -5.87
C VAL A 208 -27.96 17.24 -7.18
N ASP A 209 -27.16 18.30 -7.10
CA ASP A 209 -26.53 18.94 -8.25
C ASP A 209 -25.60 17.96 -9.00
N PHE A 210 -24.81 17.17 -8.26
CA PHE A 210 -23.97 16.12 -8.84
C PHE A 210 -24.81 15.04 -9.54
N SER A 211 -25.91 14.59 -8.93
CA SER A 211 -26.80 13.61 -9.54
C SER A 211 -27.46 14.14 -10.82
N MET A 212 -27.73 15.44 -10.89
CA MET A 212 -28.25 16.10 -12.09
C MET A 212 -27.18 16.28 -13.18
N SER A 213 -25.89 16.25 -12.83
CA SER A 213 -24.78 16.34 -13.79
C SER A 213 -24.56 15.05 -14.61
N PHE A 214 -25.17 13.93 -14.20
CA PHE A 214 -25.01 12.66 -14.90
C PHE A 214 -25.62 12.73 -16.31
N GLN A 215 -24.80 12.45 -17.32
CA GLN A 215 -25.28 12.32 -18.69
C GLN A 215 -26.26 11.15 -18.80
N HIS A 216 -27.33 11.34 -19.58
CA HIS A 216 -28.27 10.27 -19.88
C HIS A 216 -27.54 9.04 -20.44
N HIS A 217 -27.97 7.86 -20.00
CA HIS A 217 -27.37 6.56 -20.36
C HIS A 217 -27.29 6.33 -21.89
N THR A 218 -28.09 7.04 -22.68
CA THR A 218 -28.08 7.05 -24.16
C THR A 218 -26.85 7.75 -24.73
N ALA A 219 -26.38 8.85 -24.13
CA ALA A 219 -25.18 9.58 -24.53
C ALA A 219 -23.89 8.76 -24.26
N LEU A 220 -23.87 7.97 -23.19
CA LEU A 220 -22.75 7.09 -22.88
C LEU A 220 -22.59 5.96 -23.91
N LYS A 221 -23.70 5.41 -24.40
CA LYS A 221 -23.68 4.38 -25.46
C LYS A 221 -23.19 4.94 -26.80
N SER A 222 -23.62 6.16 -27.16
CA SER A 222 -23.19 6.79 -28.42
C SER A 222 -21.72 7.25 -28.39
N GLY A 223 -21.17 7.61 -27.22
CA GLY A 223 -19.76 7.98 -27.06
C GLY A 223 -18.79 6.83 -26.84
N LEU A 224 -19.26 5.61 -26.55
CA LEU A 224 -18.40 4.51 -26.09
C LEU A 224 -17.34 4.11 -27.12
N ASP A 225 -17.69 4.00 -28.40
CA ASP A 225 -16.73 3.64 -29.46
C ASP A 225 -15.65 4.72 -29.61
N LEU A 226 -16.05 5.99 -29.61
CA LEU A 226 -15.12 7.12 -29.68
C LEU A 226 -14.14 7.13 -28.49
N HIS A 227 -14.65 6.95 -27.27
CA HIS A 227 -13.81 6.90 -26.07
C HIS A 227 -12.89 5.68 -26.05
N ARG A 228 -13.37 4.53 -26.51
CA ARG A 228 -12.55 3.32 -26.66
C ARG A 228 -11.41 3.56 -27.64
N LYS A 229 -11.69 4.13 -28.81
CA LYS A 229 -10.69 4.47 -29.82
C LYS A 229 -9.65 5.47 -29.27
N SER A 230 -10.11 6.49 -28.56
CA SER A 230 -9.23 7.48 -27.91
C SER A 230 -8.33 6.85 -26.85
N TYR A 231 -8.87 5.93 -26.04
CA TYR A 231 -8.11 5.21 -25.02
C TYR A 231 -7.03 4.32 -25.63
N VAL A 232 -7.35 3.58 -26.69
CA VAL A 232 -6.38 2.75 -27.44
C VAL A 232 -5.25 3.62 -28.02
N LEU A 233 -5.56 4.78 -28.58
CA LEU A 233 -4.54 5.70 -29.09
C LEU A 233 -3.66 6.29 -28.00
N LYS A 234 -4.23 6.64 -26.86
CA LYS A 234 -3.46 7.07 -25.68
C LYS A 234 -2.47 5.98 -25.26
N PHE A 235 -2.90 4.73 -25.31
CA PHE A 235 -2.06 3.59 -24.93
C PHE A 235 -0.95 3.32 -25.97
N ALA A 236 -1.27 3.41 -27.27
CA ALA A 236 -0.27 3.35 -28.34
C ALA A 236 0.77 4.47 -28.22
N ARG A 237 0.37 5.70 -27.89
CA ARG A 237 1.30 6.80 -27.64
C ARG A 237 2.21 6.50 -26.45
N ALA A 238 1.67 6.03 -25.34
CA ALA A 238 2.46 5.66 -24.17
C ALA A 238 3.51 4.56 -24.45
N ALA A 239 3.26 3.70 -25.46
CA ALA A 239 4.17 2.62 -25.83
C ALA A 239 5.26 3.03 -26.85
N TYR A 240 5.01 4.02 -27.73
CA TYR A 240 5.92 4.32 -28.85
C TYR A 240 6.33 5.80 -28.97
N ASP A 241 5.87 6.68 -28.08
CA ASP A 241 6.31 8.07 -28.03
C ASP A 241 7.56 8.20 -27.16
N PHE A 242 8.73 8.26 -27.79
CA PHE A 242 10.03 8.33 -27.12
C PHE A 242 10.42 9.75 -26.70
N GLU A 243 9.56 10.77 -26.84
CA GLU A 243 9.89 12.15 -26.44
C GLU A 243 10.33 12.26 -24.97
N PRO A 244 9.67 11.61 -23.97
CA PRO A 244 10.15 11.59 -22.59
C PRO A 244 11.58 11.08 -22.43
N LEU A 245 11.93 9.97 -23.09
CA LEU A 245 13.28 9.40 -23.04
C LEU A 245 14.32 10.33 -23.67
N VAL A 246 13.98 10.94 -24.80
CA VAL A 246 14.85 11.90 -25.49
C VAL A 246 15.07 13.15 -24.63
N LYS A 247 14.05 13.60 -23.89
CA LYS A 247 14.14 14.70 -22.94
C LYS A 247 15.09 14.38 -21.79
N GLU A 248 14.98 13.20 -21.19
CA GLU A 248 15.91 12.75 -20.14
C GLU A 248 17.35 12.63 -20.66
N LEU A 249 17.54 12.09 -21.87
CA LEU A 249 18.85 12.04 -22.51
C LEU A 249 19.43 13.43 -22.78
N ARG A 250 18.57 14.42 -23.11
CA ARG A 250 19.00 15.81 -23.28
C ARG A 250 19.44 16.41 -21.95
N TYR A 251 18.71 16.18 -20.85
CA TYR A 251 19.15 16.60 -19.52
C TYR A 251 20.47 15.94 -19.12
N HIS A 252 20.59 14.65 -19.39
CA HIS A 252 21.80 13.89 -19.15
C HIS A 252 23.00 14.47 -19.92
N LEU A 253 22.86 14.74 -21.22
CA LEU A 253 23.92 15.37 -22.03
C LEU A 253 24.26 16.79 -21.58
N ASN A 254 23.26 17.59 -21.19
CA ASN A 254 23.49 18.96 -20.71
C ASN A 254 24.29 18.99 -19.39
N SER A 255 24.31 17.90 -18.63
CA SER A 255 25.10 17.79 -17.41
C SER A 255 26.59 17.48 -17.66
N PHE A 256 27.01 17.29 -18.92
CA PHE A 256 28.41 17.23 -19.32
C PHE A 256 29.01 18.65 -19.38
N ASN A 257 29.15 19.28 -18.21
CA ASN A 257 29.50 20.69 -18.06
C ASN A 257 30.85 20.97 -17.39
N LYS A 258 31.75 19.98 -17.32
CA LYS A 258 33.09 20.11 -16.73
C LYS A 258 34.16 19.71 -17.74
N GLU A 259 35.39 20.18 -17.52
CA GLU A 259 36.56 19.71 -18.28
C GLU A 259 36.78 18.20 -18.10
N GLU A 260 37.29 17.54 -19.15
CA GLU A 260 37.46 16.08 -19.24
C GLU A 260 38.32 15.49 -18.11
N ASN A 261 39.35 16.24 -17.69
CA ASN A 261 40.27 15.84 -16.64
C ASN A 261 39.70 15.98 -15.21
N ARG A 262 38.52 16.62 -15.04
CA ARG A 262 37.92 16.88 -13.73
C ARG A 262 36.84 15.87 -13.33
N SER A 263 36.33 15.06 -14.27
CA SER A 263 35.25 14.12 -14.02
C SER A 263 35.28 12.96 -15.01
N ILE A 264 35.30 11.72 -14.47
CA ILE A 264 35.27 10.46 -15.25
C ILE A 264 34.08 10.44 -16.23
N LYS A 265 32.95 11.03 -15.86
CA LYS A 265 31.76 11.14 -16.72
C LYS A 265 32.08 11.77 -18.08
N GLN A 266 32.93 12.80 -18.12
CA GLN A 266 33.18 13.59 -19.33
C GLN A 266 33.83 12.78 -20.46
N GLN A 267 34.63 11.76 -20.10
CA GLN A 267 35.28 10.85 -21.05
C GLN A 267 34.27 10.02 -21.85
N TYR A 268 33.01 9.95 -21.39
CA TYR A 268 31.95 9.16 -22.03
C TYR A 268 30.96 10.02 -22.83
N LEU A 269 31.31 11.27 -23.14
CA LEU A 269 30.45 12.16 -23.93
C LEU A 269 30.19 11.61 -25.35
N SER A 270 31.22 11.04 -25.99
CA SER A 270 31.11 10.41 -27.31
C SER A 270 30.12 9.25 -27.29
N TRP A 271 30.34 8.30 -26.37
CA TRP A 271 29.45 7.14 -26.17
C TRP A 271 28.00 7.58 -25.90
N THR A 272 27.81 8.61 -25.07
CA THR A 272 26.46 9.12 -24.73
C THR A 272 25.76 9.74 -25.94
N ARG A 273 26.50 10.41 -26.83
CA ARG A 273 25.96 10.97 -28.09
C ARG A 273 25.57 9.86 -29.07
N GLU A 274 26.38 8.82 -29.21
CA GLU A 274 26.06 7.66 -30.05
C GLU A 274 24.81 6.91 -29.53
N PHE A 275 24.72 6.74 -28.20
CA PHE A 275 23.55 6.20 -27.55
C PHE A 275 22.30 7.05 -27.85
N GLN A 276 22.39 8.38 -27.69
CA GLN A 276 21.28 9.29 -27.98
C GLN A 276 20.83 9.20 -29.44
N GLN A 277 21.77 9.13 -30.38
CA GLN A 277 21.47 9.06 -31.81
C GLN A 277 20.61 7.83 -32.13
N THR A 278 20.94 6.68 -31.53
CA THR A 278 20.15 5.45 -31.69
C THR A 278 18.71 5.62 -31.16
N ILE A 279 18.52 6.32 -30.05
CA ILE A 279 17.19 6.60 -29.50
C ILE A 279 16.42 7.62 -30.36
N LEU A 280 17.09 8.60 -30.97
CA LEU A 280 16.45 9.55 -31.89
C LEU A 280 15.89 8.85 -33.14
N GLU A 281 16.62 7.88 -33.69
CA GLU A 281 16.12 7.05 -34.80
C GLU A 281 14.86 6.25 -34.40
N LEU A 282 14.86 5.66 -33.20
CA LEU A 282 13.66 4.99 -32.66
C LEU A 282 12.49 5.97 -32.50
N LYS A 283 12.75 7.20 -32.03
CA LYS A 283 11.73 8.24 -31.89
C LYS A 283 11.06 8.55 -33.22
N GLU A 284 11.82 8.77 -34.29
CA GLU A 284 11.25 9.08 -35.61
C GLU A 284 10.33 7.96 -36.14
N ILE A 285 10.76 6.71 -35.97
CA ILE A 285 9.96 5.55 -36.39
C ILE A 285 8.73 5.40 -35.48
N GLY A 286 8.87 5.67 -34.19
CA GLY A 286 7.77 5.67 -33.22
C GLY A 286 6.69 6.69 -33.57
N GLN A 287 7.07 7.90 -33.96
CA GLN A 287 6.14 8.94 -34.43
C GLN A 287 5.39 8.52 -35.70
N LYS A 288 6.09 7.90 -36.67
CA LYS A 288 5.46 7.34 -37.88
C LYS A 288 4.46 6.23 -37.53
N PHE A 289 4.80 5.36 -36.58
CA PHE A 289 3.89 4.33 -36.07
C PHE A 289 2.65 4.95 -35.39
N ILE A 290 2.80 5.96 -34.54
CA ILE A 290 1.67 6.61 -33.86
C ILE A 290 0.71 7.25 -34.87
N ALA A 291 1.25 7.92 -35.89
CA ALA A 291 0.46 8.50 -36.98
C ALA A 291 -0.30 7.41 -37.77
N GLN A 292 0.35 6.27 -38.02
CA GLN A 292 -0.29 5.12 -38.66
C GLN A 292 -1.39 4.50 -37.77
N ALA A 293 -1.14 4.34 -36.48
CA ALA A 293 -2.13 3.83 -35.53
C ALA A 293 -3.38 4.74 -35.54
N ALA A 294 -3.21 6.06 -35.50
CA ALA A 294 -4.32 7.02 -35.59
C ALA A 294 -5.18 6.84 -36.86
N ARG A 295 -4.56 6.49 -37.99
CA ARG A 295 -5.28 6.19 -39.25
C ARG A 295 -6.04 4.87 -39.15
N ILE A 296 -5.40 3.80 -38.64
CA ILE A 296 -6.02 2.48 -38.46
C ILE A 296 -7.28 2.57 -37.59
N MET A 297 -7.30 3.44 -36.57
CA MET A 297 -8.45 3.61 -35.67
C MET A 297 -9.71 4.17 -36.35
N GLN A 298 -9.61 4.70 -37.57
CA GLN A 298 -10.76 5.17 -38.34
C GLN A 298 -11.44 4.03 -39.13
N GLU A 299 -10.83 2.85 -39.16
CA GLU A 299 -11.32 1.72 -39.92
C GLU A 299 -12.29 0.85 -39.11
N HIS A 300 -13.12 0.07 -39.80
CA HIS A 300 -14.10 -0.81 -39.15
C HIS A 300 -13.43 -1.93 -38.34
N ASP A 301 -12.38 -2.55 -38.86
CA ASP A 301 -11.64 -3.65 -38.23
C ASP A 301 -10.35 -3.19 -37.54
N TYR A 302 -10.41 -2.03 -36.87
CA TYR A 302 -9.23 -1.38 -36.31
C TYR A 302 -8.48 -2.24 -35.29
N LEU A 303 -9.17 -3.10 -34.52
CA LEU A 303 -8.56 -3.92 -33.48
C LEU A 303 -7.59 -4.95 -34.08
N ASN A 304 -8.03 -5.73 -35.07
CA ASN A 304 -7.19 -6.73 -35.72
C ASN A 304 -6.02 -6.08 -36.47
N ARG A 305 -6.31 -5.05 -37.27
CA ARG A 305 -5.27 -4.33 -38.02
C ARG A 305 -4.24 -3.66 -37.10
N LEU A 306 -4.67 -3.08 -35.99
CA LEU A 306 -3.76 -2.49 -35.02
C LEU A 306 -2.95 -3.57 -34.30
N ASN A 307 -3.56 -4.71 -33.93
CA ASN A 307 -2.86 -5.82 -33.29
C ASN A 307 -1.75 -6.40 -34.17
N GLU A 308 -2.01 -6.61 -35.46
CA GLU A 308 -0.98 -7.00 -36.43
C GLU A 308 0.14 -5.97 -36.51
N ARG A 309 -0.23 -4.69 -36.57
CA ARG A 309 0.74 -3.61 -36.71
C ARG A 309 1.60 -3.42 -35.45
N VAL A 310 0.99 -3.54 -34.27
CA VAL A 310 1.66 -3.55 -32.95
C VAL A 310 2.59 -4.76 -32.84
N THR A 311 2.19 -5.92 -33.33
CA THR A 311 3.06 -7.11 -33.34
C THR A 311 4.33 -6.83 -34.14
N LYS A 312 4.19 -6.38 -35.39
CA LYS A 312 5.35 -5.99 -36.24
C LYS A 312 6.19 -4.87 -35.63
N ALA A 313 5.56 -3.93 -34.93
CA ALA A 313 6.28 -2.86 -34.23
C ALA A 313 7.07 -3.42 -33.04
N ASN A 314 6.49 -4.30 -32.23
CA ASN A 314 7.20 -4.94 -31.12
C ASN A 314 8.40 -5.76 -31.60
N ASP A 315 8.25 -6.50 -32.70
CA ASP A 315 9.33 -7.29 -33.30
C ASP A 315 10.50 -6.40 -33.77
N TYR A 316 10.23 -5.14 -34.08
CA TYR A 316 11.25 -4.14 -34.44
C TYR A 316 11.85 -3.43 -33.22
N PHE A 317 10.99 -2.90 -32.32
CA PHE A 317 11.40 -2.01 -31.23
C PHE A 317 11.99 -2.76 -30.03
N ILE A 318 11.37 -3.86 -29.60
CA ILE A 318 11.78 -4.55 -28.37
C ILE A 318 13.23 -5.05 -28.47
N PRO A 319 13.68 -5.73 -29.55
CA PRO A 319 15.08 -6.16 -29.64
C PRO A 319 16.07 -5.00 -29.62
N LYS A 320 15.73 -3.86 -30.22
CA LYS A 320 16.57 -2.65 -30.19
C LYS A 320 16.63 -2.05 -28.79
N LEU A 321 15.52 -1.99 -28.06
CA LEU A 321 15.50 -1.51 -26.68
C LEU A 321 16.29 -2.44 -25.75
N ILE A 322 16.19 -3.77 -25.93
CA ILE A 322 17.02 -4.75 -25.20
C ILE A 322 18.50 -4.50 -25.48
N MET A 323 18.88 -4.27 -26.73
CA MET A 323 20.28 -3.96 -27.09
C MET A 323 20.77 -2.68 -26.41
N GLN A 324 19.96 -1.61 -26.40
CA GLN A 324 20.30 -0.36 -25.69
C GLN A 324 20.40 -0.56 -24.17
N LYS A 325 19.50 -1.37 -23.58
CA LYS A 325 19.53 -1.72 -22.16
C LYS A 325 20.82 -2.47 -21.82
N SER A 326 21.20 -3.47 -22.62
CA SER A 326 22.45 -4.22 -22.44
C SER A 326 23.68 -3.31 -22.51
N ALA A 327 23.73 -2.37 -23.47
CA ALA A 327 24.81 -1.40 -23.57
C ALA A 327 24.91 -0.49 -22.33
N LEU A 328 23.78 -0.06 -21.77
CA LEU A 328 23.74 0.70 -20.51
C LEU A 328 24.22 -0.13 -19.31
N HIS A 329 23.83 -1.40 -19.23
CA HIS A 329 24.28 -2.28 -18.15
C HIS A 329 25.79 -2.54 -18.20
N GLU A 330 26.33 -2.81 -19.37
CA GLU A 330 27.78 -2.98 -19.57
C GLU A 330 28.52 -1.69 -19.20
N HIS A 331 28.03 -0.55 -19.66
CA HIS A 331 28.59 0.76 -19.32
C HIS A 331 28.58 1.01 -17.81
N ARG A 332 27.47 0.74 -17.12
CA ARG A 332 27.37 0.83 -15.65
C ARG A 332 28.30 -0.14 -14.94
N ALA A 333 28.47 -1.35 -15.46
CA ALA A 333 29.39 -2.34 -14.88
C ALA A 333 30.84 -1.84 -14.91
N ASN A 334 31.26 -1.22 -16.01
CA ASN A 334 32.60 -0.62 -16.18
C ASN A 334 32.86 0.57 -15.24
N LEU A 335 31.81 1.14 -14.64
CA LEU A 335 31.89 2.26 -13.69
C LEU A 335 31.95 1.82 -12.21
N LYS A 336 31.69 0.55 -11.88
CA LYS A 336 31.55 0.10 -10.47
C LYS A 336 32.76 0.40 -9.59
N ASP A 337 33.98 0.27 -10.13
CA ASP A 337 35.22 0.46 -9.37
C ASP A 337 35.76 1.90 -9.46
N LYS A 338 35.04 2.81 -10.15
CA LYS A 338 35.48 4.19 -10.35
C LYS A 338 35.01 5.08 -9.20
N LYS A 339 35.89 5.93 -8.67
CA LYS A 339 35.54 6.91 -7.63
C LYS A 339 34.77 8.10 -8.21
N LYS A 340 33.88 8.71 -7.41
CA LYS A 340 33.09 9.93 -7.74
C LYS A 340 32.11 9.80 -8.94
N VAL A 341 31.58 8.60 -9.20
CA VAL A 341 30.62 8.35 -10.30
C VAL A 341 29.17 8.14 -9.84
N LYS A 342 28.86 8.26 -8.55
CA LYS A 342 27.53 7.93 -7.98
C LYS A 342 26.37 8.67 -8.66
N THR A 343 26.50 9.98 -8.86
CA THR A 343 25.48 10.78 -9.55
C THR A 343 25.32 10.34 -11.01
N TYR A 344 26.44 10.04 -11.69
CA TYR A 344 26.40 9.56 -13.07
C TYR A 344 25.67 8.21 -13.18
N ILE A 345 25.98 7.26 -12.30
CA ILE A 345 25.29 5.96 -12.25
C ILE A 345 23.79 6.15 -12.02
N SER A 346 23.39 7.04 -11.12
CA SER A 346 21.97 7.33 -10.85
C SER A 346 21.24 7.90 -12.07
N GLU A 347 21.88 8.75 -12.87
CA GLU A 347 21.30 9.25 -14.12
C GLU A 347 21.14 8.13 -15.16
N LEU A 348 22.11 7.22 -15.27
CA LEU A 348 22.03 6.06 -16.17
C LEU A 348 20.93 5.08 -15.73
N GLU A 349 20.71 4.92 -14.42
CA GLU A 349 19.59 4.13 -13.86
C GLU A 349 18.23 4.70 -14.25
N GLN A 350 18.07 6.03 -14.25
CA GLN A 350 16.83 6.67 -14.68
C GLN A 350 16.52 6.39 -16.17
N ILE A 351 17.54 6.43 -17.02
CA ILE A 351 17.41 6.10 -18.45
C ILE A 351 17.05 4.63 -18.63
N ASP A 352 17.69 3.73 -17.88
CA ASP A 352 17.42 2.29 -17.88
C ASP A 352 15.97 1.96 -17.50
N LEU A 353 15.46 2.61 -16.45
CA LEU A 353 14.06 2.48 -16.01
C LEU A 353 13.06 2.93 -17.09
N LEU A 354 13.39 3.99 -17.83
CA LEU A 354 12.54 4.45 -18.93
C LEU A 354 12.53 3.48 -20.10
N LEU A 355 13.69 2.96 -20.54
CA LEU A 355 13.75 1.92 -21.58
C LEU A 355 12.88 0.71 -21.20
N PHE A 356 13.01 0.29 -19.94
CA PHE A 356 12.20 -0.77 -19.39
C PHE A 356 10.70 -0.44 -19.43
N HIS A 357 10.32 0.79 -19.03
CA HIS A 357 8.93 1.26 -19.10
C HIS A 357 8.35 1.16 -20.52
N TYR A 358 9.10 1.54 -21.55
CA TYR A 358 8.65 1.42 -22.94
C TYR A 358 8.37 -0.03 -23.33
N MET A 359 9.30 -0.95 -23.04
CA MET A 359 9.10 -2.38 -23.30
C MET A 359 7.85 -2.91 -22.59
N LYS A 360 7.63 -2.51 -21.33
CA LYS A 360 6.44 -2.85 -20.55
C LYS A 360 5.15 -2.35 -21.21
N GLN A 361 5.11 -1.10 -21.65
CA GLN A 361 3.92 -0.53 -22.32
C GLN A 361 3.63 -1.20 -23.65
N MET A 362 4.67 -1.50 -24.44
CA MET A 362 4.58 -2.24 -25.70
C MET A 362 3.97 -3.64 -25.51
N THR A 363 4.42 -4.38 -24.50
CA THR A 363 3.86 -5.70 -24.16
C THR A 363 2.41 -5.58 -23.69
N LYS A 364 2.13 -4.60 -22.81
CA LYS A 364 0.80 -4.39 -22.25
C LYS A 364 -0.21 -4.00 -23.35
N LEU A 365 0.19 -3.19 -24.32
CA LEU A 365 -0.65 -2.83 -25.46
C LEU A 365 -0.96 -4.04 -26.35
N LYS A 366 0.05 -4.85 -26.69
CA LYS A 366 -0.15 -6.07 -27.48
C LYS A 366 -1.16 -7.01 -26.79
N LEU A 367 -0.94 -7.27 -25.51
CA LEU A 367 -1.83 -8.14 -24.74
C LEU A 367 -3.24 -7.57 -24.63
N PHE A 368 -3.37 -6.26 -24.39
CA PHE A 368 -4.66 -5.57 -24.35
C PHE A 368 -5.45 -5.74 -25.65
N LEU A 369 -4.78 -5.58 -26.81
CA LEU A 369 -5.43 -5.74 -28.11
C LEU A 369 -5.84 -7.19 -28.35
N GLN A 370 -4.98 -8.16 -28.02
CA GLN A 370 -5.31 -9.59 -28.11
C GLN A 370 -6.53 -9.94 -27.25
N THR A 371 -6.54 -9.52 -25.98
CA THR A 371 -7.68 -9.77 -25.08
C THR A 371 -8.96 -9.08 -25.54
N ALA A 372 -8.85 -7.88 -26.13
CA ALA A 372 -10.00 -7.16 -26.68
C ALA A 372 -10.58 -7.86 -27.92
N ILE A 373 -9.74 -8.42 -28.79
CA ILE A 373 -10.17 -9.23 -29.94
C ILE A 373 -10.85 -10.52 -29.47
N GLU A 374 -10.31 -11.16 -28.43
CA GLU A 374 -10.84 -12.40 -27.87
C GLU A 374 -12.04 -12.21 -26.93
N ASN A 375 -12.48 -10.97 -26.67
CA ASN A 375 -13.48 -10.62 -25.64
C ASN A 375 -13.17 -11.24 -24.26
N LYS A 376 -11.90 -11.16 -23.84
CA LYS A 376 -11.44 -11.60 -22.51
C LYS A 376 -10.97 -10.42 -21.68
N ASP A 377 -11.03 -10.59 -20.37
CA ASP A 377 -10.47 -9.61 -19.44
C ASP A 377 -8.94 -9.70 -19.38
N LEU A 378 -8.29 -8.53 -19.39
CA LEU A 378 -6.86 -8.42 -19.17
C LEU A 378 -6.55 -8.60 -17.67
N THR A 379 -5.95 -9.72 -17.30
CA THR A 379 -5.60 -9.99 -15.89
C THR A 379 -4.13 -9.66 -15.57
N LYS A 380 -3.85 -9.37 -14.28
CA LYS A 380 -2.47 -9.21 -13.79
C LYS A 380 -1.63 -10.48 -13.98
N ALA A 381 -2.25 -11.66 -13.95
CA ALA A 381 -1.56 -12.93 -14.16
C ALA A 381 -1.00 -13.03 -15.58
N MET A 382 -1.78 -12.65 -16.60
CA MET A 382 -1.33 -12.65 -17.99
C MET A 382 -0.14 -11.71 -18.20
N LEU A 383 -0.15 -10.52 -17.56
CA LEU A 383 0.99 -9.61 -17.61
C LEU A 383 2.24 -10.23 -16.99
N ARG A 384 2.12 -10.86 -15.81
CA ARG A 384 3.24 -11.50 -15.09
C ARG A 384 3.85 -12.69 -15.83
N GLN A 385 3.12 -13.33 -16.74
CA GLN A 385 3.63 -14.44 -17.54
C GLN A 385 4.53 -14.00 -18.69
N THR A 386 4.51 -12.71 -19.07
CA THR A 386 5.36 -12.20 -20.15
C THR A 386 6.81 -12.04 -19.69
N ASP A 387 7.76 -12.31 -20.58
CA ASP A 387 9.19 -12.35 -20.23
C ASP A 387 9.72 -11.02 -19.69
N ILE A 388 9.23 -9.89 -20.21
CA ILE A 388 9.58 -8.54 -19.73
C ILE A 388 9.14 -8.33 -18.27
N PHE A 389 7.98 -8.86 -17.87
CA PHE A 389 7.53 -8.78 -16.47
C PHE A 389 8.19 -9.81 -15.56
N ARG A 390 8.66 -10.94 -16.11
CA ARG A 390 9.51 -11.88 -15.35
C ARG A 390 10.87 -11.26 -15.06
N GLN A 391 11.46 -10.55 -16.02
CA GLN A 391 12.72 -9.81 -15.82
C GLN A 391 12.62 -8.80 -14.67
N LEU A 392 11.52 -8.07 -14.53
CA LEU A 392 11.26 -7.21 -13.36
C LEU A 392 11.33 -7.97 -12.03
N GLN A 393 10.67 -9.12 -11.95
CA GLN A 393 10.66 -9.89 -10.71
C GLN A 393 12.06 -10.39 -10.35
N VAL A 394 12.87 -10.70 -11.36
CA VAL A 394 14.28 -11.09 -11.15
C VAL A 394 15.11 -9.88 -10.69
N GLU A 395 15.01 -8.74 -11.35
CA GLU A 395 15.72 -7.50 -10.97
C GLU A 395 15.32 -7.00 -9.57
N ILE A 396 14.03 -7.02 -9.22
CA ILE A 396 13.54 -6.66 -7.87
C ILE A 396 14.02 -7.66 -6.81
N LYS A 397 14.08 -8.96 -7.14
CA LYS A 397 14.59 -9.99 -6.21
C LYS A 397 16.11 -9.86 -6.01
N THR A 398 16.88 -9.53 -7.04
CA THR A 398 18.33 -9.35 -6.93
C THR A 398 18.72 -8.05 -6.24
N GLU A 399 17.88 -7.00 -6.30
CA GLU A 399 18.06 -5.75 -5.53
C GLU A 399 17.64 -5.84 -4.06
N LYS A 400 16.79 -6.80 -3.68
CA LYS A 400 16.53 -7.15 -2.28
C LYS A 400 17.71 -7.93 -1.69
N LYS A 401 18.88 -7.29 -1.59
CA LYS A 401 19.86 -7.69 -0.57
C LYS A 401 19.23 -7.42 0.81
N ASP A 402 19.27 -8.43 1.67
CA ASP A 402 18.88 -8.37 3.08
C ASP A 402 19.39 -7.07 3.70
N LYS A 403 18.48 -6.11 3.92
CA LYS A 403 18.83 -4.83 4.54
C LYS A 403 18.70 -4.99 6.04
N THR A 404 19.64 -5.72 6.65
CA THR A 404 19.97 -5.43 8.05
C THR A 404 20.36 -3.94 8.07
N PRO A 405 19.66 -3.08 8.85
CA PRO A 405 19.92 -1.64 8.84
C PRO A 405 21.42 -1.39 9.02
N THR A 406 22.00 -0.47 8.25
CA THR A 406 23.46 -0.23 8.28
C THR A 406 23.99 0.04 9.70
N ALA A 407 23.18 0.63 10.57
CA ALA A 407 23.52 0.84 11.96
C ALA A 407 23.54 -0.46 12.78
N GLN A 408 22.59 -1.36 12.51
CA GLN A 408 22.51 -2.70 13.12
C GLN A 408 23.73 -3.56 12.77
N ILE A 409 24.23 -3.49 11.52
CA ILE A 409 25.47 -4.19 11.13
C ILE A 409 26.68 -3.64 11.89
N SER A 410 26.78 -2.31 12.06
CA SER A 410 27.83 -1.68 12.88
C SER A 410 27.77 -2.14 14.33
N TYR A 411 26.57 -2.23 14.89
CA TYR A 411 26.34 -2.64 16.27
C TYR A 411 26.65 -4.13 16.52
N GLU A 412 26.30 -5.01 15.58
CA GLU A 412 26.63 -6.43 15.67
C GLU A 412 28.13 -6.69 15.62
N LEU A 413 28.86 -5.94 14.79
CA LEU A 413 30.33 -6.03 14.75
C LEU A 413 30.96 -5.45 16.02
N TYR A 414 30.40 -4.36 16.56
CA TYR A 414 30.81 -3.80 17.85
C TYR A 414 30.59 -4.79 19.00
N LYS A 415 29.44 -5.47 19.05
CA LYS A 415 29.16 -6.56 20.02
C LYS A 415 30.10 -7.76 19.92
N LYS A 416 30.83 -7.90 18.80
CA LYS A 416 31.89 -8.90 18.62
C LYS A 416 33.27 -8.39 19.07
N ASN A 417 33.31 -7.33 19.88
CA ASN A 417 34.53 -6.68 20.41
C ASN A 417 35.47 -6.11 19.34
N LYS A 418 34.94 -5.72 18.18
CA LYS A 418 35.73 -4.99 17.17
C LYS A 418 35.74 -3.50 17.49
N THR A 419 36.90 -2.88 17.32
CA THR A 419 37.08 -1.43 17.45
C THR A 419 36.38 -0.67 16.32
N ILE A 420 36.11 0.63 16.53
CA ILE A 420 35.45 1.49 15.54
C ILE A 420 36.27 1.54 14.23
N GLU A 421 37.59 1.55 14.33
CA GLU A 421 38.55 1.56 13.23
C GLU A 421 38.53 0.26 12.42
N GLU A 422 38.45 -0.89 13.11
CA GLU A 422 38.33 -2.20 12.47
C GLU A 422 36.99 -2.33 11.74
N ILE A 423 35.89 -1.89 12.38
CA ILE A 423 34.56 -1.89 11.77
C ILE A 423 34.54 -0.95 10.56
N ALA A 424 35.15 0.23 10.64
CA ALA A 424 35.24 1.16 9.53
C ALA A 424 35.98 0.54 8.34
N THR A 425 37.11 -0.12 8.60
CA THR A 425 37.93 -0.80 7.60
C THR A 425 37.19 -1.96 6.95
N GLU A 426 36.59 -2.85 7.74
CA GLU A 426 35.83 -4.02 7.26
C GLU A 426 34.59 -3.63 6.45
N ARG A 427 33.96 -2.51 6.81
CA ARG A 427 32.75 -2.02 6.13
C ARG A 427 33.03 -1.04 5.00
N GLY A 428 34.28 -0.66 4.75
CA GLY A 428 34.65 0.37 3.76
C GLY A 428 34.06 1.75 4.08
N LEU A 429 33.89 2.07 5.35
CA LEU A 429 33.36 3.34 5.86
C LEU A 429 34.44 4.12 6.61
N VAL A 430 34.15 5.37 6.97
CA VAL A 430 35.03 6.18 7.84
C VAL A 430 34.61 6.04 9.31
N PRO A 431 35.55 6.12 10.28
CA PRO A 431 35.25 5.96 11.71
C PRO A 431 34.10 6.85 12.22
N GLY A 432 34.02 8.09 11.75
CA GLY A 432 32.91 9.01 12.10
C GLY A 432 31.52 8.52 11.68
N THR A 433 31.43 7.74 10.58
CA THR A 433 30.16 7.12 10.16
C THR A 433 29.79 5.96 11.07
N ILE A 434 30.77 5.17 11.53
CA ILE A 434 30.57 4.07 12.48
C ILE A 434 30.12 4.63 13.84
N LEU A 435 30.79 5.67 14.35
CA LEU A 435 30.35 6.41 15.54
C LEU A 435 28.91 6.90 15.40
N GLY A 436 28.58 7.51 14.26
CA GLY A 436 27.21 7.96 13.98
C GLY A 436 26.16 6.84 13.96
N HIS A 437 26.54 5.61 13.57
CA HIS A 437 25.68 4.44 13.69
C HIS A 437 25.49 4.00 15.15
N LEU A 438 26.58 3.93 15.93
CA LEU A 438 26.56 3.49 17.32
C LEU A 438 25.82 4.47 18.24
N CYS A 439 25.82 5.78 17.93
CA CYS A 439 25.00 6.78 18.63
C CYS A 439 23.50 6.40 18.70
N GLN A 440 22.96 5.69 17.70
CA GLN A 440 21.55 5.25 17.72
C GLN A 440 21.27 4.23 18.84
N PHE A 441 22.30 3.46 19.21
CA PHE A 441 22.25 2.47 20.27
C PHE A 441 22.58 3.08 21.64
N VAL A 442 23.26 4.23 21.69
CA VAL A 442 23.36 5.06 22.90
C VAL A 442 22.01 5.67 23.26
N ALA A 443 21.31 6.26 22.28
CA ALA A 443 19.99 6.86 22.50
C ALA A 443 18.92 5.85 22.95
N SER A 444 19.09 4.56 22.64
CA SER A 444 18.19 3.48 23.05
C SER A 444 18.67 2.69 24.27
N GLY A 445 19.76 3.12 24.92
CA GLY A 445 20.28 2.51 26.15
C GLY A 445 21.04 1.18 25.98
N HIS A 446 21.42 0.85 24.75
CA HIS A 446 22.12 -0.40 24.43
C HIS A 446 23.66 -0.29 24.46
N ILE A 447 24.20 0.93 24.41
CA ILE A 447 25.64 1.23 24.52
C ILE A 447 25.81 2.41 25.47
N ASP A 448 26.72 2.31 26.43
CA ASP A 448 27.07 3.47 27.24
C ASP A 448 27.98 4.43 26.45
N SER A 449 27.71 5.73 26.50
CA SER A 449 28.53 6.73 25.80
C SER A 449 30.00 6.76 26.22
N SER A 450 30.30 6.33 27.44
CA SER A 450 31.68 6.20 27.96
C SER A 450 32.45 5.05 27.33
N GLU A 451 31.78 4.13 26.63
CA GLU A 451 32.43 3.09 25.82
C GLU A 451 32.87 3.60 24.44
N LEU A 452 32.25 4.67 23.94
CA LEU A 452 32.50 5.17 22.58
C LEU A 452 33.52 6.30 22.52
N ILE A 453 33.68 7.05 23.61
CA ILE A 453 34.64 8.15 23.71
C ILE A 453 35.27 8.20 25.11
N ASP A 454 36.49 8.74 25.18
CA ASP A 454 37.20 8.92 26.44
C ASP A 454 36.41 9.77 27.44
N ALA A 455 36.39 9.35 28.71
CA ALA A 455 35.59 9.97 29.76
C ALA A 455 35.97 11.44 30.03
N LYS A 456 37.26 11.81 29.90
CA LYS A 456 37.68 13.22 30.05
C LYS A 456 37.21 14.04 28.86
N LYS A 457 37.26 13.49 27.65
CA LYS A 457 36.72 14.17 26.46
C LYS A 457 35.21 14.38 26.56
N LEU A 458 34.46 13.36 27.00
CA LEU A 458 33.01 13.45 27.21
C LEU A 458 32.67 14.57 28.22
N ALA A 459 33.33 14.61 29.37
CA ALA A 459 33.11 15.63 30.40
C ALA A 459 33.39 17.06 29.89
N ASN A 460 34.48 17.23 29.13
CA ASN A 460 34.85 18.52 28.56
C ASN A 460 33.81 19.00 27.52
N ILE A 461 33.31 18.09 26.67
CA ILE A 461 32.28 18.44 25.69
C ILE A 461 30.95 18.79 26.38
N LEU A 462 30.54 18.03 27.40
CA LEU A 462 29.32 18.29 28.16
C LEU A 462 29.36 19.65 28.86
N THR A 463 30.52 20.05 29.38
CA THR A 463 30.71 21.39 29.99
C THR A 463 30.40 22.52 29.00
N VAL A 464 30.81 22.36 27.74
CA VAL A 464 30.52 23.35 26.67
C VAL A 464 29.03 23.33 26.29
N ILE A 465 28.41 22.14 26.26
CA ILE A 465 26.97 22.00 26.00
C ILE A 465 26.15 22.68 27.12
N ASP A 466 26.55 22.50 28.38
CA ASP A 466 25.88 23.08 29.55
C ASP A 466 26.04 24.60 29.62
N SER A 467 27.07 25.18 28.99
CA SER A 467 27.19 26.63 28.81
C SER A 467 26.23 27.24 27.77
N GLY A 468 25.38 26.42 27.14
CA GLY A 468 24.35 26.85 26.19
C GLY A 468 24.74 26.76 24.72
N VAL A 469 25.91 26.20 24.39
CA VAL A 469 26.37 26.01 23.01
C VAL A 469 25.90 24.65 22.50
N THR A 470 24.95 24.63 21.57
CA THR A 470 24.28 23.38 21.16
C THR A 470 24.58 22.93 19.73
N THR A 471 25.20 23.76 18.89
CA THR A 471 25.52 23.38 17.51
C THR A 471 26.89 22.70 17.43
N MET A 472 27.00 21.65 16.61
CA MET A 472 28.26 20.90 16.47
C MET A 472 29.42 21.76 15.97
N ALA A 473 29.14 22.74 15.11
CA ALA A 473 30.15 23.64 14.56
C ALA A 473 30.70 24.58 15.65
N ASP A 474 29.82 25.12 16.50
CA ASP A 474 30.22 26.03 17.58
C ASP A 474 30.96 25.27 18.70
N ILE A 475 30.48 24.07 19.06
CA ILE A 475 31.19 23.20 20.03
C ILE A 475 32.58 22.84 19.50
N LYS A 476 32.70 22.53 18.20
CA LYS A 476 33.99 22.24 17.55
C LYS A 476 34.91 23.45 17.56
N ALA A 477 34.38 24.66 17.34
CA ALA A 477 35.14 25.90 17.41
C ALA A 477 35.66 26.20 18.83
N HIS A 478 34.89 25.86 19.87
CA HIS A 478 35.29 26.05 21.28
C HIS A 478 36.35 25.03 21.75
N LEU A 479 36.27 23.79 21.28
CA LEU A 479 37.11 22.70 21.76
C LEU A 479 38.37 22.45 20.91
N GLY A 480 38.40 22.96 19.69
CA GLY A 480 39.57 22.85 18.80
C GLY A 480 39.73 21.48 18.14
N ASP A 481 40.90 21.24 17.54
CA ASP A 481 41.13 20.10 16.65
C ASP A 481 41.23 18.74 17.35
N GLU A 482 41.49 18.72 18.65
CA GLU A 482 41.61 17.48 19.46
C GLU A 482 40.29 16.71 19.64
N TYR A 483 39.14 17.33 19.33
CA TYR A 483 37.80 16.75 19.49
C TYR A 483 37.14 16.53 18.14
N SER A 484 36.89 15.28 17.75
CA SER A 484 36.29 14.98 16.46
C SER A 484 34.80 15.39 16.41
N TYR A 485 34.24 15.63 15.22
CA TYR A 485 32.79 15.78 15.08
C TYR A 485 32.02 14.52 15.53
N GLY A 486 32.67 13.35 15.52
CA GLY A 486 32.12 12.13 16.10
C GLY A 486 31.99 12.23 17.62
N ASP A 487 33.02 12.75 18.29
CA ASP A 487 33.06 12.89 19.74
C ASP A 487 31.95 13.82 20.23
N ILE A 488 31.78 14.95 19.53
CA ILE A 488 30.72 15.94 19.80
C ILE A 488 29.33 15.33 19.62
N LYS A 489 29.15 14.48 18.60
CA LYS A 489 27.88 13.81 18.33
C LYS A 489 27.51 12.81 19.42
N VAL A 490 28.49 12.06 19.94
CA VAL A 490 28.28 11.13 21.07
C VAL A 490 27.85 11.91 22.32
N ALA A 491 28.53 13.00 22.65
CA ALA A 491 28.22 13.83 23.81
C ALA A 491 26.83 14.51 23.72
N LEU A 492 26.46 15.03 22.54
CA LEU A 492 25.11 15.58 22.32
C LEU A 492 24.03 14.50 22.49
N THR A 493 24.26 13.30 21.95
CA THR A 493 23.33 12.18 22.08
C THR A 493 23.17 11.74 23.54
N HIS A 494 24.26 11.75 24.31
CA HIS A 494 24.26 11.48 25.75
C HIS A 494 23.49 12.56 26.55
N SER A 495 23.70 13.84 26.25
CA SER A 495 22.96 14.94 26.88
C SER A 495 21.46 14.84 26.59
N GLU A 496 21.08 14.47 25.36
CA GLU A 496 19.67 14.27 24.97
C GLU A 496 19.03 13.03 25.62
N SER A 497 19.78 11.94 25.84
CA SER A 497 19.25 10.75 26.51
C SER A 497 19.01 11.00 28.01
N LEU A 498 19.88 11.75 28.67
CA LEU A 498 19.69 12.18 30.06
C LEU A 498 18.45 13.05 30.24
N LYS A 499 18.17 13.97 29.31
CA LYS A 499 16.97 14.84 29.34
C LYS A 499 15.65 14.10 29.08
N LYS A 500 15.69 12.90 28.50
CA LYS A 500 14.50 12.06 28.25
C LYS A 500 14.19 11.08 29.38
N GLY A 501 15.16 10.83 30.28
CA GLY A 501 15.02 9.92 31.43
C GLY A 501 14.66 10.61 32.75
N SER A 502 14.73 11.94 32.80
CA SER A 502 14.25 12.83 33.87
C SER A 502 12.88 13.39 33.53
#